data_AF-A0AAV5HXX1-F1
#
_entry.id   AF-A0AAV5HXX1-F1
#
_cell.length_a   1.000
_cell.length_b   1.000
_cell.length_c   1.000
_cell.angle_alpha   90.00
_cell.angle_beta   90.00
_cell.angle_gamma   90.00
#
_symmetry.space_group_name_H-M   'P 1'
#
loop_
_entity.id
_entity.type
_entity.pdbx_description
1 polymer ?
#
loop_
_entity_poly.entity_id
_entity_poly.type
_entity_poly.pdbx_seq_one_letter_code
_entity_poly.pdbx_strand_id
1 'polypeptide(L)' 'MESPSPFAKVLEKQQSIKNEPRTLFEEEMELAREAALEVINNTRKQALKIFLEGLEPIKISPLMPKWESLNFEEVNQEFC' A
#
# COMPACT_ATOMS: atom_id res chain seq x y z
N MET A 1 -49.49 19.38 36.44
CA MET A 1 -48.45 20.22 35.83
C MET A 1 -47.20 19.38 35.79
N GLU A 2 -46.87 18.79 34.64
CA GLU A 2 -45.71 17.89 34.55
C GLU A 2 -44.43 18.71 34.47
N SER A 3 -43.50 18.47 35.39
CA SER A 3 -42.19 19.09 35.42
C SER A 3 -41.30 18.53 34.31
N PRO A 4 -40.55 19.37 33.56
CA PRO A 4 -39.69 18.88 32.48
C PRO A 4 -38.59 17.97 33.02
N SER A 5 -38.47 16.78 32.41
CA SER A 5 -37.46 15.77 32.76
C SER A 5 -36.04 16.32 32.61
N PRO A 6 -35.14 16.18 33.61
CA PRO A 6 -33.75 16.64 33.53
C PRO A 6 -32.91 15.92 32.46
N PHE A 7 -33.47 14.87 31.84
CA PHE A 7 -32.78 13.99 30.90
C PHE A 7 -33.04 14.31 29.43
N ALA A 8 -33.83 15.35 29.14
CA ALA A 8 -33.90 15.90 27.78
C ALA A 8 -32.61 16.70 27.49
N LYS A 9 -31.47 16.02 27.44
CA LYS A 9 -30.26 16.56 26.84
C LYS A 9 -30.60 16.80 25.37
N VAL A 10 -30.90 18.06 25.03
CA VAL A 10 -31.04 18.51 23.66
C VAL A 10 -29.74 18.14 22.96
N LEU A 11 -29.79 17.17 22.05
CA LEU A 11 -28.66 16.86 21.19
C LEU A 11 -28.46 18.07 20.28
N GLU A 12 -27.47 18.92 20.60
CA GLU A 12 -27.10 20.02 19.72
C GLU A 12 -26.49 19.45 18.44
N LYS A 13 -27.12 19.75 17.31
CA LYS A 13 -26.59 19.39 15.99
C LYS A 13 -25.34 20.23 15.73
N GLN A 14 -24.17 19.68 16.03
CA GLN A 14 -22.89 20.26 15.62
C GLN A 14 -22.81 20.23 14.09
N GLN A 15 -22.56 21.39 13.45
CA GLN A 15 -22.34 21.46 12.01
C GLN A 15 -20.98 20.84 11.67
N SER A 16 -20.99 19.53 11.38
CA SER A 16 -19.81 18.73 11.04
C SER A 16 -18.97 19.34 9.90
N ILE A 17 -19.62 20.07 8.99
CA ILE A 17 -19.00 20.75 7.83
C ILE A 17 -17.85 21.70 8.20
N LYS A 18 -17.83 22.29 9.40
CA LYS A 18 -16.76 23.22 9.80
C LYS A 18 -15.48 22.51 10.21
N ASN A 19 -15.59 21.27 10.68
CA ASN A 19 -14.47 20.50 11.23
C ASN A 19 -14.09 19.31 10.33
N GLU A 20 -14.88 19.02 9.30
CA GLU A 20 -14.56 18.02 8.30
C GLU A 20 -13.43 18.50 7.37
N PRO A 21 -12.51 17.59 6.99
CA PRO A 21 -11.55 17.89 5.94
C PRO A 21 -12.32 18.18 4.65
N ARG A 22 -12.10 19.36 4.08
CA ARG A 22 -12.71 19.74 2.82
C ARG A 22 -12.16 18.84 1.71
N THR A 23 -13.03 18.47 0.78
CA THR A 23 -12.60 17.80 -0.45
C THR A 23 -11.66 18.72 -1.23
N LEU A 24 -10.62 18.15 -1.82
CA LEU A 24 -9.72 18.86 -2.72
C LEU A 24 -10.50 19.45 -3.90
N PHE A 25 -10.12 20.64 -4.32
CA PHE A 25 -10.54 21.17 -5.62
C PHE A 25 -9.87 20.36 -6.75
N GLU A 26 -10.41 20.46 -7.97
CA GLU A 26 -9.90 19.73 -9.13
C GLU A 26 -8.39 19.90 -9.30
N GLU A 27 -7.91 21.15 -9.26
CA GLU A 27 -6.48 21.47 -9.39
C GLU A 27 -5.61 20.81 -8.29
N GLU A 28 -6.12 20.77 -7.06
CA GLU A 28 -5.42 20.15 -5.93
C GLU A 28 -5.42 18.62 -6.05
N MET A 29 -6.48 18.05 -6.63
CA MET A 29 -6.57 16.62 -6.91
C MET A 29 -5.51 16.20 -7.93
N GLU A 30 -5.30 17.00 -8.97
CA GLU A 30 -4.33 16.66 -10.01
C GLU A 30 -2.90 16.79 -9.51
N LEU A 31 -2.62 17.80 -8.70
CA LEU A 31 -1.34 17.92 -8.01
C LEU A 31 -1.09 16.73 -7.08
N ALA A 32 -2.10 16.32 -6.30
CA ALA A 32 -1.99 15.16 -5.42
C ALA A 32 -1.76 13.86 -6.21
N ARG A 33 -2.42 13.71 -7.36
CA ARG A 33 -2.28 12.56 -8.26
C ARG A 33 -0.87 12.45 -8.82
N GLU A 34 -0.31 13.56 -9.30
CA GLU A 34 1.05 13.61 -9.84
C GLU A 34 2.10 13.29 -8.77
N ALA A 35 1.97 13.89 -7.58
CA ALA A 35 2.86 13.61 -6.46
C ALA A 35 2.81 12.13 -6.03
N ALA A 36 1.62 11.53 -5.96
CA ALA A 36 1.47 10.11 -5.64
C ALA A 36 2.12 9.22 -6.70
N LEU A 37 1.98 9.56 -7.99
CA LEU A 37 2.59 8.82 -9.10
C LEU A 37 4.13 8.89 -9.05
N GLU A 38 4.69 10.05 -8.72
CA GLU A 38 6.13 10.21 -8.51
C GLU A 38 6.64 9.29 -7.39
N VAL A 39 5.92 9.25 -6.25
CA VAL A 39 6.26 8.36 -5.14
C VAL A 39 6.18 6.90 -5.58
N ILE A 40 5.11 6.47 -6.24
CA ILE A 40 4.96 5.07 -6.72
C ILE A 40 6.09 4.68 -7.68
N ASN A 41 6.45 5.57 -8.61
CA ASN A 41 7.48 5.27 -9.60
C ASN A 41 8.89 5.29 -8.99
N ASN A 42 9.18 6.22 -8.08
CA ASN A 42 10.50 6.36 -7.47
C ASN A 42 10.70 5.45 -6.24
N THR A 43 9.62 4.92 -5.65
CA THR A 43 9.70 4.03 -4.48
C THR A 43 10.38 2.72 -4.82
N ARG A 44 10.31 2.19 -6.04
CA ARG A 44 11.00 0.93 -6.36
C ARG A 44 12.51 1.02 -6.09
N LYS A 45 13.16 2.10 -6.53
CA LYS A 45 14.61 2.27 -6.35
C LYS A 45 14.98 2.52 -4.89
N GLN A 46 14.22 3.35 -4.19
CA GLN A 46 14.44 3.60 -2.76
C GLN A 46 14.14 2.37 -1.90
N ALA A 47 13.07 1.64 -2.21
CA ALA A 47 12.73 0.38 -1.58
C ALA A 47 13.86 -0.64 -1.80
N LEU A 48 14.32 -0.83 -3.04
CA LEU A 48 15.47 -1.70 -3.32
C LEU A 48 16.71 -1.28 -2.53
N LYS A 49 16.98 0.02 -2.42
CA LYS A 49 18.10 0.53 -1.62
C LYS A 49 17.96 0.12 -0.14
N ILE A 50 16.79 0.30 0.46
CA ILE A 50 16.52 -0.08 1.87
C ILE A 50 16.60 -1.61 2.03
N PHE A 51 15.96 -2.37 1.14
CA PHE A 51 15.93 -3.83 1.21
C PHE A 51 17.32 -4.47 1.05
N LEU A 52 18.20 -3.84 0.27
CA LEU A 52 19.56 -4.34 0.02
C LEU A 52 20.61 -3.70 0.93
N GLU A 53 20.22 -2.77 1.81
CA GLU A 53 21.15 -2.11 2.72
C GLU A 53 21.76 -3.13 3.69
N GLY A 54 23.10 -3.25 3.68
CA GLY A 54 23.83 -4.20 4.52
C GLY A 54 23.82 -5.65 4.04
N LEU A 55 23.21 -5.95 2.89
CA LEU A 55 23.30 -7.27 2.26
C LEU A 55 24.52 -7.34 1.32
N GLU A 56 25.35 -8.36 1.49
CA GLU A 56 26.42 -8.67 0.54
C GLU A 56 25.97 -9.77 -0.43
N PRO A 57 26.22 -9.63 -1.75
CA PRO A 57 25.92 -10.68 -2.71
C PRO A 57 26.71 -11.94 -2.39
N ILE A 58 26.00 -13.05 -2.12
CA ILE A 58 26.64 -14.36 -2.02
C ILE A 58 27.12 -14.74 -3.41
N LYS A 59 28.44 -14.81 -3.59
CA LYS A 59 29.05 -15.38 -4.79
C LYS A 59 28.81 -16.89 -4.75
N ILE A 60 27.67 -17.31 -5.26
CA ILE A 60 27.46 -18.72 -5.58
C ILE A 60 28.45 -19.02 -6.71
N SER A 61 29.48 -19.80 -6.41
CA SER A 61 30.23 -20.47 -7.48
C SER A 61 29.23 -21.23 -8.33
N PRO A 62 29.38 -21.30 -9.67
CA PRO A 62 28.51 -22.11 -10.52
C PRO A 62 28.80 -23.59 -10.30
N LEU A 63 28.56 -24.09 -9.08
CA LEU A 63 28.20 -25.48 -8.91
C LEU A 63 26.74 -25.52 -9.32
N MET A 64 26.52 -25.79 -10.61
CA MET A 64 25.21 -26.22 -11.08
C MET A 64 24.69 -27.27 -10.10
N PRO A 65 23.59 -27.01 -9.40
CA PRO A 65 22.97 -28.01 -8.57
C PRO A 65 22.64 -29.21 -9.46
N LYS A 66 23.03 -30.41 -9.04
CA LYS A 66 22.81 -31.66 -9.79
C LYS A 66 21.33 -31.92 -10.15
N TRP A 67 20.38 -31.19 -9.52
CA TRP A 67 18.96 -31.26 -9.81
C TRP A 67 18.53 -30.48 -11.06
N GLU A 68 19.36 -29.59 -11.61
CA GLU A 68 19.11 -28.88 -12.88
C GLU A 68 19.50 -29.70 -14.12
N SER A 69 20.03 -30.91 -13.94
CA SER A 69 20.27 -31.87 -15.03
C SER A 69 19.04 -32.70 -15.40
N LEU A 70 17.88 -32.46 -14.77
CA LEU A 70 16.62 -33.07 -15.18
C LEU A 70 15.95 -32.13 -16.19
N ASN A 71 15.83 -32.62 -17.43
CA ASN A 71 15.15 -31.93 -18.52
C ASN A 71 13.74 -31.50 -18.08
N PHE A 72 13.47 -30.20 -18.10
CA PHE A 72 12.16 -29.61 -17.80
C PHE A 72 11.08 -29.90 -18.87
N GLU A 73 11.35 -30.81 -19.81
CA GLU A 73 10.39 -31.26 -20.82
C GLU A 73 9.54 -32.46 -20.35
N GLU A 74 9.93 -33.15 -19.26
CA GLU A 74 9.20 -34.33 -18.76
C GLU A 74 8.15 -34.01 -17.68
N VAL A 75 8.08 -32.77 -17.17
CA VAL A 75 7.20 -32.42 -16.03
C VAL A 75 5.79 -31.95 -16.47
N ASN A 76 5.55 -31.76 -17.78
CA ASN A 76 4.23 -31.34 -18.30
C ASN A 76 3.45 -32.45 -19.00
N GLN A 77 3.63 -33.71 -18.60
CA GLN A 77 2.85 -34.83 -19.16
C GLN A 77 2.26 -35.74 -18.09
N GLU A 78 1.76 -35.20 -16.98
CA GLU A 78 0.88 -35.96 -16.08
C GLU A 78 0.03 -35.04 -15.17
N PHE A 79 -0.82 -34.23 -15.80
CA PHE A 79 -2.09 -33.84 -15.16
C PHE A 79 -3.19 -34.13 -16.17
N CYS A 80 -3.92 -35.22 -15.90
CA CYS A 80 -5.12 -35.67 -16.61
C CYS A 80 -6.24 -34.63 -16.61
#